data_AF-A0A951FB64-F1
#
_entry.id   AF-A0A951FB64-F1
#
_cell.length_a   1.000
_cell.length_b   1.000
_cell.length_c   1.000
_cell.angle_alpha   90.00
_cell.angle_beta   90.00
_cell.angle_gamma   90.00
#
_symmetry.space_group_name_H-M   'P 1'
#
loop_
_entity.id
_entity.type
_entity.pdbx_description
1 polymer ?
#
loop_
_entity_poly.entity_id
_entity_poly.type
_entity_poly.pdbx_seq_one_letter_code
_entity_poly.pdbx_strand_id
1 'polypeptide(L)'
;MVIPRPTASTDSPTADDAQRHDPEPIYRQRCDRLAERRAYYARISSRMANISITLVVVAVGALSVGLWRGMPLLLILAALATIGFGISFAYHTVIDRQHHRYDELWTINDEAFRRLRRDWATLPLRQPSSINGDTHYANDLDVLGHASLQHLLNTAHTPTGQTTLQNWLIAPAAPAVIRERQAAVAELAPLLDFRDELAFHGRQMGNAQVNYELFLGWVEGEAWLSQRPWLIWLTRIMPLITIGSALADATNIFN
;
A
#
# COMPACT_ATOMS: atom_id res chain seq x y z
N MET A 1 -3.27 49.85 43.52
CA MET A 1 -3.99 49.50 42.28
C MET A 1 -3.87 47.99 42.11
N VAL A 2 -4.84 47.23 42.61
CA VAL A 2 -4.83 45.76 42.65
C VAL A 2 -5.55 45.27 41.40
N ILE A 3 -4.84 44.54 40.54
CA ILE A 3 -5.40 43.94 39.33
C ILE A 3 -6.09 42.63 39.75
N PRO A 4 -7.38 42.39 39.42
CA PRO A 4 -8.02 41.13 39.74
C PRO A 4 -7.50 40.01 38.82
N ARG A 5 -7.25 38.82 39.39
CA ARG A 5 -6.95 37.60 38.63
C ARG A 5 -8.21 37.15 37.86
N PRO A 6 -8.09 36.70 36.60
CA PRO A 6 -9.19 36.02 35.92
C PRO A 6 -9.47 34.69 36.62
N THR A 7 -10.73 34.50 37.04
CA THR A 7 -11.24 33.22 37.49
C THR A 7 -11.32 32.29 36.29
N ALA A 8 -10.40 31.32 36.20
CA ALA A 8 -10.53 30.20 35.29
C ALA A 8 -11.76 29.39 35.72
N SER A 9 -12.82 29.44 34.92
CA SER A 9 -13.94 28.51 35.01
C SER A 9 -13.42 27.11 34.64
N THR A 10 -13.12 26.29 35.65
CA THR A 10 -12.94 24.84 35.52
C THR A 10 -14.30 24.19 35.29
N ASP A 11 -14.86 24.36 34.10
CA ASP A 11 -15.90 23.47 33.62
C ASP A 11 -15.19 22.23 33.08
N SER A 12 -15.31 21.13 33.83
CA SER A 12 -14.96 19.81 33.30
C SER A 12 -15.88 19.50 32.12
N PRO A 13 -15.35 19.01 30.97
CA PRO A 13 -16.17 18.76 29.79
C PRO A 13 -17.30 17.79 30.14
N THR A 14 -18.53 18.17 29.83
CA THR A 14 -19.70 17.35 30.13
C THR A 14 -19.71 16.12 29.22
N ALA A 15 -20.36 15.02 29.65
CA ALA A 15 -20.47 13.80 28.83
C ALA A 15 -21.09 14.08 27.43
N ASP A 16 -21.87 15.15 27.31
CA ASP A 16 -22.48 15.65 26.07
C ASP A 16 -21.48 16.36 25.13
N ASP A 17 -20.40 16.95 25.65
CA ASP A 17 -19.29 17.51 24.86
C ASP A 17 -18.36 16.43 24.30
N ALA A 18 -18.17 15.34 25.06
CA ALA A 18 -17.44 14.15 24.63
C ALA A 18 -18.18 13.41 23.50
N GLN A 19 -19.52 13.40 23.53
CA GLN A 19 -20.36 12.79 22.50
C GLN A 19 -20.46 13.64 21.23
N ARG A 20 -20.34 14.98 21.34
CA ARG A 20 -20.24 15.92 20.20
C ARG A 20 -18.95 15.82 19.38
N HIS A 21 -17.92 15.17 19.93
CA HIS A 21 -16.61 15.00 19.28
C HIS A 21 -16.23 13.55 19.02
N ASP A 22 -17.19 12.61 19.03
CA ASP A 22 -16.90 11.22 18.72
C ASP A 22 -16.50 11.07 17.23
N PRO A 23 -15.24 10.73 16.92
CA PRO A 23 -14.80 10.56 15.53
C PRO A 23 -15.20 9.19 14.96
N GLU A 24 -15.71 8.25 15.79
CA GLU A 24 -16.01 6.89 15.37
C GLU A 24 -17.06 6.83 14.24
N PRO A 25 -18.20 7.54 14.29
CA PRO A 25 -19.19 7.53 13.20
C PRO A 25 -18.63 8.06 11.89
N ILE A 26 -17.74 9.06 11.95
CA ILE A 26 -17.09 9.66 10.77
C ILE A 26 -16.21 8.62 10.07
N TYR A 27 -15.33 7.95 10.82
CA TYR A 27 -14.45 6.93 10.25
C TYR A 27 -15.24 5.71 9.76
N ARG A 28 -16.31 5.31 10.46
CA ARG A 28 -17.20 4.24 10.00
C ARG A 28 -17.84 4.56 8.64
N GLN A 29 -18.46 5.74 8.52
CA GLN A 29 -19.07 6.18 7.26
C GLN A 29 -18.04 6.27 6.11
N ARG A 30 -16.81 6.71 6.40
CA ARG A 30 -15.73 6.76 5.40
C ARG A 30 -15.31 5.36 4.96
N CYS A 31 -15.16 4.41 5.89
CA CYS A 31 -14.88 3.02 5.58
C CYS A 31 -15.95 2.42 4.66
N ASP A 32 -17.23 2.63 4.96
CA ASP A 32 -18.34 2.11 4.14
C ASP A 32 -18.27 2.67 2.71
N ARG A 33 -18.13 4.00 2.57
CA ARG A 33 -18.00 4.67 1.27
C ARG A 33 -16.79 4.18 0.46
N LEU A 34 -15.66 3.96 1.11
CA LEU A 34 -14.44 3.48 0.46
C LEU A 34 -14.55 1.99 0.09
N ALA A 35 -15.22 1.18 0.92
CA ALA A 35 -15.48 -0.23 0.66
C ALA A 35 -16.36 -0.41 -0.58
N GLU A 36 -17.40 0.42 -0.75
CA GLU A 36 -18.24 0.41 -1.96
C GLU A 36 -17.42 0.69 -3.22
N ARG A 37 -16.55 1.71 -3.19
CA ARG A 37 -15.67 2.04 -4.32
C ARG A 37 -14.66 0.94 -4.62
N ARG A 38 -14.02 0.38 -3.57
CA ARG A 38 -13.12 -0.78 -3.68
C ARG A 38 -13.83 -1.95 -4.36
N ALA A 39 -15.02 -2.32 -3.90
CA ALA A 39 -15.82 -3.42 -4.46
C ALA A 39 -16.27 -3.15 -5.91
N TYR A 40 -16.56 -1.89 -6.26
CA TYR A 40 -16.86 -1.48 -7.63
C TYR A 40 -15.67 -1.73 -8.56
N TYR A 41 -14.48 -1.22 -8.23
CA TYR A 41 -13.30 -1.41 -9.06
C TYR A 41 -12.79 -2.85 -9.09
N ALA A 42 -12.95 -3.60 -7.99
CA ALA A 42 -12.63 -5.04 -7.95
C ALA A 42 -13.46 -5.85 -8.97
N ARG A 43 -14.77 -5.56 -9.06
CA ARG A 43 -15.68 -6.22 -10.03
C ARG A 43 -15.34 -5.88 -11.47
N ILE A 44 -14.91 -4.65 -11.76
CA ILE A 44 -14.50 -4.26 -13.11
C ILE A 44 -13.15 -4.89 -13.44
N SER A 45 -12.20 -4.90 -12.51
CA SER A 45 -10.88 -5.50 -12.69
C SER A 45 -10.99 -6.99 -13.06
N SER A 46 -11.79 -7.76 -12.31
CA SER A 46 -11.98 -9.19 -12.57
C SER A 46 -12.66 -9.48 -13.92
N ARG A 47 -13.66 -8.67 -14.32
CA ARG A 47 -14.28 -8.78 -15.65
C ARG A 47 -13.28 -8.51 -16.76
N MET A 48 -12.45 -7.48 -16.60
CA MET A 48 -11.42 -7.13 -17.59
C MET A 48 -10.34 -8.20 -17.69
N ALA A 49 -9.94 -8.81 -16.57
CA ALA A 49 -9.03 -9.96 -16.59
C ALA A 49 -9.62 -11.14 -17.38
N ASN A 50 -10.89 -11.49 -17.15
CA ASN A 50 -11.56 -12.56 -17.88
C ASN A 50 -11.71 -12.26 -19.38
N ILE A 51 -12.01 -11.00 -19.74
CA ILE A 51 -12.05 -10.55 -21.15
C ILE A 51 -10.67 -10.72 -21.79
N SER A 52 -9.61 -10.26 -21.13
CA SER A 52 -8.23 -10.38 -21.62
C SER A 52 -7.84 -11.84 -21.84
N ILE A 53 -8.14 -12.74 -20.90
CA ILE A 53 -7.88 -14.18 -21.05
C ILE A 53 -8.63 -14.75 -22.26
N THR A 54 -9.91 -14.41 -22.41
CA THR A 54 -10.73 -14.87 -23.53
C THR A 54 -10.15 -14.40 -24.87
N LEU A 55 -9.73 -13.14 -24.96
CA LEU A 55 -9.12 -12.57 -26.16
C LEU A 55 -7.80 -13.26 -26.52
N VAL A 56 -6.96 -13.58 -25.53
CA VAL A 56 -5.71 -14.34 -25.76
C VAL A 56 -6.01 -15.74 -26.29
N VAL A 57 -6.96 -16.46 -25.69
CA VAL A 57 -7.34 -17.80 -26.14
C VAL A 57 -7.88 -17.77 -27.57
N VAL A 58 -8.73 -16.79 -27.91
CA VAL A 58 -9.24 -16.61 -29.28
C VAL A 58 -8.11 -16.24 -30.25
N ALA A 59 -7.20 -15.34 -29.87
CA ALA A 59 -6.09 -14.93 -30.71
C ALA A 59 -5.17 -16.12 -31.04
N VAL A 60 -4.76 -16.89 -30.02
CA VAL A 60 -3.90 -18.06 -30.18
C VAL A 60 -4.61 -19.14 -31.00
N GLY A 61 -5.86 -19.48 -30.64
CA GLY A 61 -6.62 -20.51 -31.35
C GLY A 61 -6.87 -20.18 -32.82
N ALA A 62 -7.28 -18.94 -33.12
CA ALA A 62 -7.50 -18.49 -34.49
C ALA A 62 -6.20 -18.42 -35.30
N LEU A 63 -5.09 -18.00 -34.68
CA LEU A 63 -3.77 -17.97 -35.32
C LEU A 63 -3.30 -19.39 -35.68
N SER A 64 -3.36 -20.33 -34.74
CA SER A 64 -2.95 -21.72 -34.95
C SER A 64 -3.75 -22.40 -36.06
N VAL A 65 -5.09 -22.31 -36.02
CA VAL A 65 -5.95 -22.93 -37.05
C VAL A 65 -5.83 -22.21 -38.38
N GLY A 66 -5.72 -20.88 -38.37
CA GLY A 66 -5.57 -20.06 -39.58
C GLY A 66 -4.29 -20.39 -40.35
N LEU A 67 -3.18 -20.58 -39.65
CA LEU A 67 -1.91 -20.99 -40.25
C LEU A 67 -1.96 -22.45 -40.75
N TRP A 68 -2.57 -23.36 -39.99
CA TRP A 68 -2.62 -24.78 -40.38
C TRP A 68 -3.55 -25.05 -41.58
N ARG A 69 -4.68 -24.36 -41.67
CA ARG A 69 -5.66 -24.53 -42.76
C ARG A 69 -5.54 -23.51 -43.89
N GLY A 70 -4.64 -22.54 -43.79
CA GLY A 70 -4.48 -21.48 -44.79
C GLY A 70 -5.70 -20.57 -44.94
N MET A 71 -6.48 -20.36 -43.86
CA MET A 71 -7.71 -19.56 -43.90
C MET A 71 -7.42 -18.10 -43.49
N PRO A 72 -7.36 -17.13 -44.43
CA PRO A 72 -6.96 -15.75 -44.12
C PRO A 72 -7.93 -15.04 -43.16
N LEU A 73 -9.20 -15.43 -43.16
CA LEU A 73 -10.21 -14.87 -42.25
C LEU A 73 -9.90 -15.14 -40.78
N LEU A 74 -9.31 -16.29 -40.44
CA LEU A 74 -8.89 -16.61 -39.08
C LEU A 74 -7.66 -15.80 -38.66
N LEU A 75 -6.77 -15.46 -39.60
CA LEU A 75 -5.63 -14.56 -39.33
C LEU A 75 -6.11 -13.14 -39.02
N ILE A 76 -7.13 -12.65 -39.74
CA ILE A 76 -7.77 -11.36 -39.43
C ILE A 76 -8.42 -11.39 -38.05
N LEU A 77 -9.13 -12.47 -37.70
CA LEU A 77 -9.72 -12.64 -36.37
C LEU A 77 -8.64 -12.65 -35.27
N ALA A 78 -7.52 -13.35 -35.49
CA ALA A 78 -6.40 -13.37 -34.56
C ALA A 78 -5.78 -11.97 -34.37
N ALA A 79 -5.61 -11.21 -35.45
CA ALA A 79 -5.12 -9.83 -35.39
C ALA A 79 -6.08 -8.92 -34.62
N LEU A 80 -7.38 -9.00 -34.88
CA LEU A 80 -8.40 -8.23 -34.16
C LEU A 80 -8.45 -8.58 -32.67
N ALA A 81 -8.39 -9.87 -32.33
CA ALA A 81 -8.36 -10.33 -30.95
C ALA A 81 -7.09 -9.84 -30.22
N THR A 82 -5.95 -9.82 -30.91
CA THR A 82 -4.69 -9.28 -30.37
C THR A 82 -4.77 -7.78 -30.11
N ILE A 83 -5.34 -6.99 -31.02
CA ILE A 83 -5.58 -5.56 -30.82
C ILE A 83 -6.54 -5.34 -29.65
N GLY A 84 -7.64 -6.09 -29.61
CA GLY A 84 -8.61 -6.05 -28.51
C GLY A 84 -7.96 -6.38 -27.16
N PHE A 85 -7.05 -7.37 -27.12
CA PHE A 85 -6.28 -7.70 -25.93
C PHE A 85 -5.42 -6.53 -25.47
N GLY A 86 -4.70 -5.86 -26.38
CA GLY A 86 -3.89 -4.68 -26.05
C GLY A 86 -4.73 -3.56 -25.42
N ILE A 87 -5.92 -3.28 -25.97
CA ILE A 87 -6.85 -2.29 -25.42
C ILE A 87 -7.37 -2.72 -24.04
N SER A 88 -7.83 -3.97 -23.91
CA SER A 88 -8.31 -4.53 -22.65
C SER A 88 -7.24 -4.50 -21.56
N PHE A 89 -6.01 -4.86 -21.89
CA PHE A 89 -4.86 -4.82 -20.99
C PHE A 89 -4.54 -3.38 -20.55
N ALA A 90 -4.47 -2.42 -21.47
CA ALA A 90 -4.26 -1.02 -21.13
C ALA A 90 -5.35 -0.50 -20.17
N TYR A 91 -6.62 -0.79 -20.46
CA TYR A 91 -7.73 -0.40 -19.58
C TYR A 91 -7.66 -1.10 -18.22
N HIS A 92 -7.30 -2.38 -18.18
CA HIS A 92 -7.13 -3.14 -16.94
C HIS A 92 -6.09 -2.49 -16.04
N THR A 93 -4.94 -2.03 -16.55
CA THR A 93 -3.93 -1.34 -15.72
C THR A 93 -4.46 -0.06 -15.07
N VAL A 94 -5.37 0.67 -15.74
CA VAL A 94 -5.99 1.88 -15.17
C VAL A 94 -6.97 1.51 -14.06
N ILE A 95 -7.81 0.51 -14.30
CA ILE A 95 -8.78 0.01 -13.31
C ILE A 95 -8.08 -0.56 -12.08
N ASP A 96 -7.01 -1.30 -12.29
CA ASP A 96 -6.25 -1.93 -11.22
C ASP A 96 -5.57 -0.89 -10.32
N ARG A 97 -5.03 0.19 -10.92
CA ARG A 97 -4.55 1.36 -10.15
C ARG A 97 -5.63 1.99 -9.29
N GLN A 98 -6.86 2.11 -9.79
CA GLN A 98 -7.98 2.64 -9.01
C GLN A 98 -8.37 1.69 -7.88
N HIS A 99 -8.43 0.39 -8.17
CA HIS A 99 -8.69 -0.63 -7.14
C HIS A 99 -7.66 -0.54 -6.01
N HIS A 100 -6.36 -0.54 -6.32
CA HIS A 100 -5.29 -0.38 -5.33
C HIS A 100 -5.40 0.92 -4.54
N ARG A 101 -5.74 2.04 -5.18
CA ARG A 101 -5.95 3.31 -4.49
C ARG A 101 -7.05 3.23 -3.43
N TYR A 102 -8.22 2.70 -3.78
CA TYR A 102 -9.33 2.60 -2.82
C TYR A 102 -9.09 1.53 -1.75
N ASP A 103 -8.35 0.48 -2.08
CA ASP A 103 -7.89 -0.53 -1.11
C ASP A 103 -7.00 0.10 -0.03
N GLU A 104 -6.03 0.93 -0.44
CA GLU A 104 -5.14 1.64 0.49
C GLU A 104 -5.86 2.72 1.31
N LEU A 105 -6.71 3.55 0.67
CA LEU A 105 -7.51 4.56 1.38
C LEU A 105 -8.45 3.91 2.40
N TRP A 106 -9.06 2.78 2.04
CA TRP A 106 -9.88 2.00 2.97
C TRP A 106 -9.03 1.50 4.14
N THR A 107 -7.85 0.94 3.88
CA THR A 107 -6.94 0.44 4.93
C THR A 107 -6.49 1.56 5.89
N ILE A 108 -6.23 2.77 5.39
CA ILE A 108 -5.89 3.95 6.21
C ILE A 108 -7.02 4.27 7.19
N ASN A 109 -8.27 4.31 6.70
CA ASN A 109 -9.43 4.64 7.53
C ASN A 109 -9.80 3.49 8.48
N ASP A 110 -9.65 2.25 8.05
CA ASP A 110 -9.90 1.07 8.89
C ASP A 110 -8.88 0.98 10.04
N GLU A 111 -7.61 1.29 9.80
CA GLU A 111 -6.62 1.44 10.87
C GLU A 111 -6.97 2.57 11.85
N ALA A 112 -7.49 3.69 11.36
CA ALA A 112 -7.94 4.78 12.23
C ALA A 112 -9.11 4.31 13.12
N PHE A 113 -10.04 3.55 12.58
CA PHE A 113 -11.14 2.95 13.34
C PHE A 113 -10.63 1.95 14.41
N ARG A 114 -9.70 1.05 14.05
CA ARG A 114 -9.05 0.12 14.99
C ARG A 114 -8.30 0.86 16.11
N ARG A 115 -7.63 1.97 15.77
CA ARG A 115 -6.92 2.84 16.72
C ARG A 115 -7.87 3.46 17.75
N LEU A 116 -9.03 3.96 17.32
CA LEU A 116 -10.04 4.51 18.23
C LEU A 116 -10.49 3.47 19.26
N ARG A 117 -10.60 2.21 18.84
CA ARG A 117 -10.98 1.07 19.71
C ARG A 117 -9.82 0.45 20.48
N ARG A 118 -8.59 0.95 20.27
CA ARG A 118 -7.35 0.39 20.86
C ARG A 118 -7.22 -1.12 20.59
N ASP A 119 -7.58 -1.57 19.40
CA ASP A 119 -7.40 -2.96 18.98
C ASP A 119 -5.93 -3.23 18.64
N TRP A 120 -5.10 -3.38 19.66
CA TRP A 120 -3.65 -3.52 19.53
C TRP A 120 -3.22 -4.80 18.80
N ALA A 121 -4.08 -5.82 18.77
CA ALA A 121 -3.78 -7.08 18.10
C ALA A 121 -3.79 -6.93 16.57
N THR A 122 -4.64 -6.03 16.05
CA THR A 122 -4.82 -5.84 14.61
C THR A 122 -4.26 -4.51 14.09
N LEU A 123 -3.93 -3.58 14.99
CA LEU A 123 -3.26 -2.33 14.64
C LEU A 123 -1.77 -2.61 14.38
N PRO A 124 -1.21 -2.14 13.24
CA PRO A 124 0.19 -2.37 12.93
C PRO A 124 1.10 -1.49 13.81
N LEU A 125 2.06 -2.14 14.47
CA LEU A 125 3.12 -1.45 15.18
C LEU A 125 4.17 -0.93 14.18
N ARG A 126 4.25 0.39 14.06
CA ARG A 126 5.25 1.09 13.24
C ARG A 126 6.30 1.70 14.14
N GLN A 127 7.49 1.12 14.13
CA GLN A 127 8.62 1.61 14.92
C GLN A 127 9.90 1.53 14.09
N PRO A 128 10.75 2.58 14.13
CA PRO A 128 12.07 2.51 13.53
C PRO A 128 12.94 1.49 14.27
N SER A 129 13.92 0.93 13.56
CA SER A 129 14.80 -0.13 14.06
C SER A 129 15.76 0.32 15.16
N SER A 130 16.04 1.63 15.26
CA SER A 130 16.91 2.21 16.27
C SER A 130 16.16 3.22 17.13
N ILE A 131 16.44 3.18 18.43
CA ILE A 131 15.96 4.16 19.40
C ILE A 131 17.14 5.05 19.76
N ASN A 132 16.99 6.36 19.58
CA ASN A 132 18.00 7.34 19.99
C ASN A 132 17.55 8.00 21.30
N GLY A 133 18.28 7.78 22.39
CA GLY A 133 18.04 8.46 23.69
C GLY A 133 17.88 7.51 24.88
N ASP A 134 17.78 8.10 26.07
CA ASP A 134 17.50 7.38 27.31
C ASP A 134 16.03 6.90 27.31
N THR A 135 15.83 5.60 27.45
CA THR A 135 14.53 4.92 27.38
C THR A 135 13.99 4.50 28.74
N HIS A 136 14.70 4.80 29.84
CA HIS A 136 14.30 4.31 31.16
C HIS A 136 12.88 4.73 31.55
N TYR A 137 12.51 5.98 31.30
CA TYR A 137 11.16 6.47 31.56
C TYR A 137 10.16 6.08 30.44
N ALA A 138 10.64 5.84 29.21
CA ALA A 138 9.80 5.48 28.08
C ALA A 138 9.16 4.09 28.27
N ASN A 139 9.85 3.20 28.98
CA ASN A 139 9.31 1.90 29.38
C ASN A 139 8.31 2.00 30.54
N ASP A 140 8.54 2.91 31.50
CA ASP A 140 7.64 3.08 32.66
C ASP A 140 6.30 3.74 32.26
N LEU A 141 6.33 4.66 31.30
CA LEU A 141 5.16 5.38 30.81
C LEU A 141 4.55 4.79 29.53
N ASP A 142 4.96 3.59 29.12
CA ASP A 142 4.50 2.92 27.89
C ASP A 142 4.52 3.86 26.67
N VAL A 143 5.65 4.57 26.46
CA VAL A 143 5.80 5.55 25.37
C VAL A 143 6.08 4.85 24.04
N LEU A 144 6.83 3.74 24.07
CA LEU A 144 7.31 3.01 22.89
C LEU A 144 6.86 1.54 22.92
N GLY A 145 6.81 0.89 21.76
CA GLY A 145 6.51 -0.54 21.65
C GLY A 145 5.03 -0.89 21.52
N HIS A 146 4.64 -2.12 21.83
CA HIS A 146 3.25 -2.59 21.72
C HIS A 146 2.35 -1.93 22.77
N ALA A 147 1.07 -1.70 22.43
CA ALA A 147 0.08 -1.00 23.26
C ALA A 147 0.54 0.35 23.87
N SER A 148 1.50 1.03 23.23
CA SER A 148 2.14 2.26 23.72
C SER A 148 1.55 3.55 23.12
N LEU A 149 1.98 4.71 23.62
CA LEU A 149 1.65 6.01 23.04
C LEU A 149 2.13 6.13 21.58
N GLN A 150 3.33 5.64 21.26
CA GLN A 150 3.81 5.57 19.87
C GLN A 150 2.89 4.68 19.02
N HIS A 151 2.49 3.52 19.53
CA HIS A 151 1.59 2.63 18.79
C HIS A 151 0.23 3.29 18.51
N LEU A 152 -0.28 4.07 19.48
CA LEU A 152 -1.51 4.82 19.33
C LEU A 152 -1.37 5.94 18.30
N LEU A 153 -0.35 6.79 18.43
CA LEU A 153 -0.26 8.05 17.67
C LEU A 153 0.37 7.90 16.30
N ASN A 154 1.18 6.86 16.06
CA ASN A 154 1.97 6.76 14.85
C ASN A 154 1.13 6.39 13.62
N THR A 155 0.99 7.36 12.71
CA THR A 155 0.39 7.17 11.38
C THR A 155 1.41 7.35 10.25
N ALA A 156 2.70 7.56 10.56
CA ALA A 156 3.72 7.80 9.56
C ALA A 156 4.19 6.49 8.92
N HIS A 157 4.32 6.49 7.60
CA HIS A 157 4.78 5.33 6.82
C HIS A 157 6.20 5.46 6.31
N THR A 158 6.75 6.67 6.25
CA THR A 158 8.15 6.87 5.86
C THR A 158 9.08 6.63 7.07
N PRO A 159 10.24 6.00 6.89
CA PRO A 159 11.24 5.84 7.95
C PRO A 159 11.59 7.16 8.65
N THR A 160 11.78 8.24 7.88
CA THR A 160 12.04 9.58 8.44
C THR A 160 10.90 10.09 9.31
N GLY A 161 9.65 9.89 8.90
CA GLY A 161 8.48 10.30 9.68
C GLY A 161 8.31 9.49 10.96
N GLN A 162 8.54 8.17 10.89
CA GLN A 162 8.51 7.28 12.05
C GLN A 162 9.58 7.66 13.08
N THR A 163 10.82 7.91 12.63
CA THR A 163 11.93 8.36 13.49
C THR A 163 11.66 9.74 14.08
N THR A 164 11.11 10.66 13.29
CA THR A 164 10.80 12.02 13.77
C THR A 164 9.75 12.00 14.88
N LEU A 165 8.66 11.23 14.69
CA LEU A 165 7.64 11.09 15.72
C LEU A 165 8.19 10.42 16.98
N GLN A 166 8.95 9.33 16.84
CA GLN A 166 9.57 8.66 17.98
C GLN A 166 10.46 9.64 18.78
N ASN A 167 11.32 10.40 18.11
CA ASN A 167 12.18 11.39 18.77
C ASN A 167 11.36 12.48 19.48
N TRP A 168 10.22 12.91 18.92
CA TRP A 168 9.35 13.90 19.57
C TRP A 168 8.62 13.35 20.81
N LEU A 169 8.40 12.03 20.89
CA LEU A 169 7.82 11.39 22.06
C LEU A 169 8.84 11.22 23.20
N ILE A 170 10.12 11.04 22.86
CA ILE A 170 11.20 10.80 23.84
C ILE A 170 11.96 12.10 24.20
N ALA A 171 11.71 13.21 23.51
CA ALA A 171 12.37 14.47 23.81
C ALA A 171 11.39 15.65 23.70
N PRO A 172 11.08 16.34 24.80
CA PRO A 172 10.19 17.49 24.76
C PRO A 172 10.83 18.66 24.00
N ALA A 173 10.01 19.40 23.26
CA ALA A 173 10.43 20.62 22.57
C ALA A 173 10.22 21.86 23.47
N ALA A 174 10.83 22.99 23.09
CA ALA A 174 10.57 24.26 23.76
C ALA A 174 9.09 24.67 23.64
N PRO A 175 8.50 25.39 24.63
CA PRO A 175 7.08 25.75 24.61
C PRO A 175 6.60 26.51 23.38
N ALA A 176 7.46 27.32 22.76
CA ALA A 176 7.14 28.02 21.51
C ALA A 176 6.91 27.04 20.34
N VAL A 177 7.83 26.08 20.18
CA VAL A 177 7.74 25.02 19.14
C VAL A 177 6.52 24.13 19.37
N ILE A 178 6.17 23.83 20.62
CA ILE A 178 4.95 23.06 20.94
C ILE A 178 3.71 23.80 20.43
N ARG A 179 3.59 25.11 20.66
CA ARG A 179 2.44 25.91 20.19
C ARG A 179 2.35 25.93 18.66
N GLU A 180 3.47 26.06 17.96
CA GLU A 180 3.51 25.98 16.50
C GLU A 180 3.03 24.62 15.98
N ARG A 181 3.50 23.52 16.59
CA ARG A 181 3.04 22.17 16.24
C ARG A 181 1.54 21.99 16.51
N GLN A 182 1.04 22.48 17.63
CA GLN A 182 -0.39 22.43 17.97
C GLN A 182 -1.24 23.22 16.97
N ALA A 183 -0.77 24.39 16.53
CA ALA A 183 -1.43 25.17 15.49
C ALA A 183 -1.49 24.40 14.16
N ALA A 184 -0.37 23.78 13.74
CA ALA A 184 -0.33 22.94 12.54
C ALA A 184 -1.26 21.72 12.64
N VAL A 185 -1.35 21.08 13.82
CA VAL A 185 -2.32 19.99 14.05
C VAL A 185 -3.76 20.49 13.95
N ALA A 186 -4.07 21.65 14.54
CA ALA A 186 -5.41 22.23 14.49
C ALA A 186 -5.83 22.61 13.05
N GLU A 187 -4.89 23.09 12.24
CA GLU A 187 -5.10 23.37 10.81
C GLU A 187 -5.40 22.09 10.02
N LEU A 188 -4.63 21.03 10.25
CA LEU A 188 -4.77 19.77 9.50
C LEU A 188 -5.94 18.91 9.97
N ALA A 189 -6.28 18.95 11.26
CA ALA A 189 -7.30 18.10 11.87
C ALA A 189 -8.62 18.01 11.08
N PRO A 190 -9.26 19.12 10.65
CA PRO A 190 -10.52 19.07 9.90
C PRO A 190 -10.36 18.63 8.43
N LEU A 191 -9.15 18.65 7.87
CA LEU A 191 -8.88 18.37 6.46
C LEU A 191 -8.74 16.85 6.21
N LEU A 192 -9.80 16.10 6.51
CA LEU A 192 -9.77 14.62 6.49
C LEU A 192 -9.35 14.04 5.13
N ASP A 193 -9.89 14.56 4.03
CA ASP A 193 -9.56 14.06 2.69
C ASP A 193 -8.08 14.34 2.34
N PHE A 194 -7.56 15.51 2.73
CA PHE A 194 -6.14 15.82 2.57
C PHE A 194 -5.25 14.89 3.40
N ARG A 195 -5.64 14.62 4.65
CA ARG A 195 -4.90 13.71 5.54
C ARG A 195 -4.84 12.30 4.98
N ASP A 196 -5.94 11.80 4.41
CA ASP A 196 -5.99 10.48 3.77
C ASP A 196 -5.10 10.41 2.52
N GLU A 197 -5.11 11.44 1.67
CA GLU A 197 -4.21 11.51 0.51
C GLU A 197 -2.74 11.61 0.93
N LEU A 198 -2.44 12.42 1.95
CA LEU A 198 -1.09 12.54 2.50
C LEU A 198 -0.60 11.18 3.03
N ALA A 199 -1.44 10.44 3.75
CA ALA A 199 -1.12 9.10 4.24
C ALA A 199 -0.97 8.09 3.08
N PHE A 200 -1.82 8.16 2.05
CA PHE A 200 -1.72 7.33 0.85
C PHE A 200 -0.39 7.53 0.11
N HIS A 201 0.03 8.79 -0.08
CA HIS A 201 1.34 9.09 -0.67
C HIS A 201 2.50 8.69 0.26
N GLY A 202 2.36 8.92 1.57
CA GLY A 202 3.34 8.47 2.56
C GLY A 202 3.58 6.96 2.53
N ARG A 203 2.52 6.16 2.36
CA ARG A 203 2.61 4.69 2.16
C ARG A 203 3.37 4.32 0.92
N GLN A 204 3.04 4.94 -0.22
CA GLN A 204 3.74 4.67 -1.48
C GLN A 204 5.24 4.97 -1.37
N MET A 205 5.60 6.09 -0.73
CA MET A 205 7.01 6.46 -0.52
C MET A 205 7.71 5.50 0.44
N GLY A 206 7.07 5.13 1.56
CA GLY A 206 7.62 4.16 2.50
C GLY A 206 7.90 2.81 1.86
N ASN A 207 6.93 2.28 1.09
CA ASN A 207 7.09 1.02 0.37
C ASN A 207 8.18 1.11 -0.71
N ALA A 208 8.27 2.23 -1.43
CA ALA A 208 9.32 2.46 -2.42
C ALA A 208 10.71 2.47 -1.78
N GLN A 209 10.87 3.10 -0.61
CA GLN A 209 12.13 3.09 0.12
C GLN A 209 12.53 1.68 0.57
N VAL A 210 11.59 0.90 1.13
CA VAL A 210 11.86 -0.49 1.52
C VAL A 210 12.29 -1.32 0.32
N ASN A 211 11.61 -1.20 -0.81
CA ASN A 211 11.97 -1.91 -2.04
C ASN A 211 13.35 -1.49 -2.56
N TYR A 212 13.71 -0.20 -2.44
CA TYR A 212 15.02 0.30 -2.81
C TYR A 212 16.12 -0.25 -1.89
N GLU A 213 15.91 -0.26 -0.58
CA GLU A 213 16.86 -0.83 0.40
C GLU A 213 17.05 -2.34 0.18
N LEU A 214 15.97 -3.08 -0.12
CA LEU A 214 16.06 -4.50 -0.50
C LEU A 214 16.84 -4.69 -1.81
N PHE A 215 16.60 -3.84 -2.81
CA PHE A 215 17.33 -3.88 -4.07
C PHE A 215 18.82 -3.58 -3.87
N LEU A 216 19.17 -2.56 -3.10
CA LEU A 216 20.56 -2.25 -2.75
C LEU A 216 21.22 -3.41 -2.01
N GLY A 217 20.55 -3.99 -1.01
CA GLY A 217 21.05 -5.15 -0.28
C GLY A 217 21.28 -6.37 -1.19
N TRP A 218 20.46 -6.54 -2.23
CA TRP A 218 20.69 -7.54 -3.26
C TRP A 218 21.89 -7.21 -4.18
N VAL A 219 22.05 -5.95 -4.59
CA VAL A 219 23.18 -5.50 -5.44
C VAL A 219 24.52 -5.60 -4.70
N GLU A 220 24.56 -5.19 -3.44
CA GLU A 220 25.76 -5.18 -2.59
C GLU A 220 26.02 -6.55 -1.94
N GLY A 221 25.03 -7.44 -1.96
CA GLY A 221 25.14 -8.80 -1.47
C GLY A 221 26.15 -9.64 -2.26
N GLU A 222 26.60 -10.73 -1.64
CA GLU A 222 27.50 -11.65 -2.34
C GLU A 222 26.84 -12.19 -3.61
N ALA A 223 27.59 -12.19 -4.70
CA ALA A 223 27.17 -12.74 -5.99
C ALA A 223 27.11 -14.28 -5.97
N TRP A 224 26.23 -14.84 -5.13
CA TRP A 224 26.04 -16.28 -4.91
C TRP A 224 25.81 -17.05 -6.22
N LEU A 225 25.14 -16.43 -7.21
CA LEU A 225 24.92 -17.03 -8.52
C LEU A 225 26.22 -17.14 -9.34
N SER A 226 27.11 -16.14 -9.28
CA SER A 226 28.38 -16.18 -10.00
C SER A 226 29.38 -17.15 -9.36
N GLN A 227 29.21 -17.47 -8.07
CA GLN A 227 30.00 -18.49 -7.38
C GLN A 227 29.60 -19.93 -7.75
N ARG A 228 28.49 -20.15 -8.48
CA ARG A 228 27.95 -21.48 -8.81
C ARG A 228 27.81 -21.66 -10.33
N PRO A 229 28.90 -21.99 -11.05
CA PRO A 229 28.90 -22.05 -12.52
C PRO A 229 27.89 -23.05 -13.12
N TRP A 230 27.53 -24.11 -12.39
CA TRP A 230 26.51 -25.06 -12.84
C TRP A 230 25.11 -24.43 -12.95
N LEU A 231 24.76 -23.45 -12.09
CA LEU A 231 23.48 -22.72 -12.17
C LEU A 231 23.42 -21.83 -13.41
N ILE A 232 24.55 -21.26 -13.83
CA ILE A 232 24.68 -20.46 -15.05
C ILE A 232 24.47 -21.33 -16.30
N TRP A 233 25.09 -22.52 -16.32
CA TRP A 233 24.87 -23.47 -17.41
C TRP A 233 23.44 -24.01 -17.42
N LEU A 234 22.87 -24.30 -16.25
CA LEU A 234 21.47 -24.72 -16.13
C LEU A 234 20.51 -23.66 -16.70
N THR A 235 20.69 -22.37 -16.35
CA THR A 235 19.84 -21.28 -16.87
C THR A 235 20.00 -21.07 -18.38
N ARG A 236 21.17 -21.37 -18.96
CA ARG A 236 21.39 -21.30 -20.42
C ARG A 236 20.83 -22.50 -21.17
N ILE A 237 20.92 -23.70 -20.59
CA ILE A 237 20.52 -24.96 -21.24
C ILE A 237 19.00 -25.15 -21.14
N MET A 238 18.36 -24.71 -20.06
CA MET A 238 16.91 -24.87 -19.85
C MET A 238 16.06 -24.36 -21.03
N PRO A 239 16.20 -23.11 -21.52
CA PRO A 239 15.41 -22.62 -22.65
C PRO A 239 15.65 -23.42 -23.93
N LEU A 240 16.89 -23.87 -24.16
CA LEU A 240 17.23 -24.67 -25.33
C LEU A 240 16.56 -26.05 -25.28
N ILE A 241 16.51 -26.67 -24.10
CA ILE A 241 15.78 -27.92 -23.90
C ILE A 241 14.28 -27.69 -24.13
N THR A 242 13.70 -26.62 -23.61
CA THR A 242 12.26 -26.32 -23.79
C THR A 242 11.90 -26.03 -25.26
N ILE A 243 12.75 -25.29 -25.98
CA ILE A 243 12.58 -25.04 -27.42
C ILE A 243 12.76 -26.35 -28.20
N GLY A 244 13.77 -27.15 -27.85
CA GLY A 244 14.03 -28.45 -28.48
C GLY A 244 12.89 -29.44 -28.28
N SER A 245 12.32 -29.54 -27.08
CA SER A 245 11.17 -30.41 -26.81
C SER A 245 9.92 -29.95 -27.54
N ALA A 246 9.66 -28.64 -27.58
CA ALA A 246 8.53 -28.09 -28.33
C ALA A 246 8.66 -28.36 -29.84
N LEU A 247 9.89 -28.30 -30.39
CA LEU A 247 10.16 -28.60 -31.79
C LEU A 247 10.03 -30.10 -32.09
N ALA A 248 10.51 -30.95 -31.19
CA ALA A 248 10.39 -32.41 -31.30
C ALA A 248 8.91 -32.85 -31.27
N ASP A 249 8.12 -32.31 -30.34
CA ASP A 249 6.67 -32.55 -30.27
C ASP A 249 5.97 -32.07 -31.56
N ALA A 250 6.34 -30.88 -32.08
CA ALA A 250 5.80 -30.41 -33.34
C ALA A 250 6.12 -31.37 -34.50
N THR A 251 7.35 -31.85 -34.63
CA THR A 251 7.72 -32.80 -35.69
C THR A 251 7.04 -34.16 -35.57
N ASN A 252 6.79 -34.63 -34.35
CA ASN A 252 6.13 -35.91 -34.09
C ASN A 252 4.62 -35.86 -34.32
N ILE A 253 4.03 -34.66 -34.38
CA ILE A 253 2.62 -34.44 -34.74
C ILE A 253 2.41 -34.44 -36.27
N PHE A 254 3.46 -34.19 -37.06
CA PHE A 254 3.39 -34.12 -38.54
C PHE A 254 3.78 -35.42 -39.25
N ASN A 255 4.17 -36.47 -38.52
CA ASN A 255 4.57 -37.78 -39.04
C ASN A 255 3.55 -38.84 -38.62
#